data_AF-A0A7C1G086-F1
#
_entry.id   AF-A0A7C1G086-F1
#
_cell.length_a   1.000
_cell.length_b   1.000
_cell.length_c   1.000
_cell.angle_alpha   90.00
_cell.angle_beta   90.00
_cell.angle_gamma   90.00
#
_symmetry.space_group_name_H-M   'P 1'
#
loop_
_entity.id
_entity.type
_entity.pdbx_description
1 polymer ?
#
loop_
_entity_poly.entity_id
_entity_poly.type
_entity_poly.pdbx_seq_one_letter_code
_entity_poly.pdbx_strand_id
1 'polypeptide(L)'
;MATDPRRLRPVELVRMLNSTPLGEVASDRIVRRHCTRAGYRIGDNKTIDLLRYAAWLVDVRRQMIVRRRPDSGYEAIKQRARARNIALSLEGRDIGELPAVVNPERKQRAERDFRFFCEQYFPLTFTLPWSADHLKVISKIEQAVLEGGLFAVAIGIRGRSPGCNARVQRPLAAPSARCCC
;
A
#
# COMPACT_ATOMS: atom_id res chain seq x y z
N MET A 1 -23.84 24.46 48.83
CA MET A 1 -25.15 24.11 48.24
C MET A 1 -25.11 22.64 47.87
N ALA A 2 -25.96 21.81 48.49
CA ALA A 2 -26.04 20.38 48.19
C ALA A 2 -26.92 20.18 46.95
N THR A 3 -26.32 20.28 45.76
CA THR A 3 -27.02 20.01 44.51
C THR A 3 -26.98 18.50 44.25
N ASP A 4 -28.14 17.87 44.10
CA ASP A 4 -28.24 16.44 43.77
C ASP A 4 -27.74 16.20 42.34
N PRO A 5 -26.62 15.47 42.14
CA PRO A 5 -26.04 15.23 40.80
C PRO A 5 -26.92 14.36 39.90
N ARG A 6 -27.97 13.72 40.43
CA ARG A 6 -28.89 12.86 39.67
C ARG A 6 -30.08 13.61 39.09
N ARG A 7 -30.33 14.85 39.54
CA ARG A 7 -31.49 15.65 39.13
C ARG A 7 -31.08 17.09 38.85
N LEU A 8 -30.37 17.30 37.73
CA LEU A 8 -29.88 18.62 37.33
C LEU A 8 -30.72 19.20 36.19
N ARG A 9 -31.06 20.48 36.26
CA ARG A 9 -31.56 21.20 35.08
C ARG A 9 -30.42 21.38 34.07
N PRO A 10 -30.70 21.46 32.75
CA PRO A 10 -29.66 21.63 31.73
C PRO A 10 -28.68 22.79 32.01
N VAL A 11 -29.19 23.90 32.52
CA VAL A 11 -28.39 25.09 32.88
C VAL A 11 -27.49 24.83 34.09
N GLU A 12 -27.98 24.05 35.07
CA GLU A 12 -27.20 23.68 36.26
C GLU A 12 -26.08 22.71 35.89
N LEU A 13 -26.35 21.77 34.98
CA LEU A 13 -25.32 20.88 34.44
C LEU A 13 -24.20 21.69 33.76
N VAL A 14 -24.53 22.67 32.92
CA VAL A 14 -23.53 23.54 32.27
C VAL A 14 -22.69 24.29 33.29
N ARG A 15 -23.32 24.92 34.29
CA ARG A 15 -22.61 25.62 35.37
C ARG A 15 -21.70 24.68 36.14
N MET A 16 -22.15 23.46 36.40
CA MET A 16 -21.36 22.44 37.10
C MET A 16 -20.15 21.99 36.27
N LEU A 17 -20.34 21.69 34.98
CA LEU A 17 -19.25 21.31 34.08
C LEU A 17 -18.19 22.40 33.94
N ASN A 18 -18.63 23.67 33.84
CA ASN A 18 -17.73 24.81 33.66
C ASN A 18 -17.14 25.35 34.97
N SER A 19 -17.63 24.88 36.13
CA SER A 19 -17.02 25.19 37.44
C SER A 19 -15.74 24.40 37.73
N THR A 20 -15.33 23.52 36.81
CA THR A 20 -14.10 22.74 36.92
C THR A 20 -12.87 23.55 36.49
N PRO A 21 -11.65 23.18 36.92
CA PRO A 21 -10.41 23.86 36.52
C PRO A 21 -10.12 23.82 35.02
N LEU A 22 -10.89 23.04 34.26
CA LEU A 22 -10.77 22.85 32.82
C LEU A 22 -11.38 24.01 32.00
N GLY A 23 -12.01 25.00 32.65
CA GLY A 23 -12.62 26.15 31.99
C GLY A 23 -13.96 25.80 31.35
N GLU A 24 -14.28 26.41 30.20
CA GLU A 24 -15.54 26.16 29.48
C GLU A 24 -15.49 24.80 28.75
N VAL A 25 -16.06 23.77 29.38
CA VAL A 25 -16.11 22.40 28.84
C VAL A 25 -17.31 22.21 27.90
N ALA A 26 -18.45 22.85 28.21
CA ALA A 26 -19.66 22.74 27.41
C ALA A 26 -20.54 23.99 27.50
N SER A 27 -21.18 24.33 26.39
CA SER A 27 -22.19 25.40 26.34
C SER A 27 -23.61 24.83 26.42
N ASP A 28 -24.58 25.66 26.80
CA ASP A 28 -26.01 25.29 26.90
C ASP A 28 -26.54 24.70 25.58
N ARG A 29 -26.11 25.27 24.45
CA ARG A 29 -26.47 24.76 23.11
C ARG A 29 -26.00 23.33 22.88
N ILE A 30 -24.78 22.99 23.32
CA ILE A 30 -24.22 21.64 23.18
C ILE A 30 -25.00 20.65 24.06
N VAL A 31 -25.27 21.02 25.31
CA VAL A 31 -26.01 20.17 26.25
C VAL A 31 -27.43 19.91 25.75
N ARG A 32 -28.15 20.93 25.25
CA ARG A 32 -29.48 20.75 24.64
C ARG A 32 -29.44 19.81 23.44
N ARG A 33 -28.47 19.98 22.54
CA ARG A 33 -28.28 19.09 21.38
C ARG A 33 -28.01 17.65 21.82
N HIS A 34 -27.24 17.45 22.88
CA HIS A 34 -26.99 16.13 23.45
C HIS A 34 -28.26 15.52 24.05
N CYS A 35 -29.08 16.31 24.75
CA CYS A 35 -30.37 15.84 25.26
C CYS A 35 -31.29 15.38 24.13
N THR A 36 -31.41 16.17 23.06
CA THR A 36 -32.20 15.78 21.87
C THR A 36 -31.67 14.50 21.22
N ARG A 37 -30.34 14.33 21.15
CA ARG A 37 -29.71 13.15 20.53
C ARG A 37 -29.78 11.90 21.40
N ALA A 38 -29.74 12.06 22.72
CA ALA A 38 -29.77 10.96 23.66
C ALA A 38 -31.18 10.49 24.03
N GLY A 39 -32.17 11.38 23.88
CA GLY A 39 -33.55 11.14 24.30
C GLY A 39 -33.64 10.85 25.80
N TYR A 40 -34.53 9.93 26.18
CA TYR A 40 -34.80 9.54 27.58
C TYR A 40 -33.70 8.70 28.25
N ARG A 41 -32.57 8.44 27.57
CA ARG A 41 -31.48 7.59 28.10
C ARG A 41 -30.68 8.26 29.21
N ILE A 42 -30.73 9.59 29.26
CA ILE A 42 -29.92 10.41 30.18
C ILE A 42 -30.75 10.98 31.34
N GLY A 43 -32.06 11.08 31.16
CA GLY A 43 -32.96 11.64 32.16
C GLY A 43 -34.33 11.93 31.58
N ASP A 44 -35.10 12.71 32.33
CA ASP A 44 -36.41 13.19 31.94
C ASP A 44 -36.27 14.51 31.16
N ASN A 45 -37.30 14.90 30.40
CA ASN A 45 -37.27 16.13 29.58
C ASN A 45 -37.01 17.42 30.41
N LYS A 46 -37.07 17.34 31.74
CA LYS A 46 -36.82 18.44 32.69
C LYS A 46 -35.51 18.30 33.49
N THR A 47 -35.05 17.08 33.73
CA THR A 47 -33.92 16.80 34.63
C THR A 47 -32.97 15.77 34.04
N ILE A 48 -31.68 16.05 34.14
CA ILE A 48 -30.58 15.27 33.59
C ILE A 48 -29.82 14.63 34.76
N ASP A 49 -29.55 13.34 34.66
CA ASP A 49 -28.64 12.63 35.56
C ASP A 49 -27.21 12.74 35.01
N LEU A 50 -26.30 13.31 35.80
CA LEU A 50 -24.90 13.52 35.41
C LEU A 50 -24.18 12.20 35.07
N LEU A 51 -24.44 11.13 35.82
CA LEU A 51 -23.78 9.83 35.63
C LEU A 51 -24.27 9.16 34.36
N ARG A 52 -25.59 9.21 34.11
CA ARG A 52 -26.16 8.71 32.84
C ARG A 52 -25.68 9.53 31.65
N TYR A 53 -25.53 10.85 31.82
CA TYR A 53 -25.00 11.74 30.79
C TYR A 53 -23.55 11.37 30.44
N ALA A 54 -22.69 11.17 31.45
CA ALA A 54 -21.31 10.76 31.26
C ALA A 54 -21.21 9.37 30.60
N ALA A 55 -22.00 8.39 31.05
CA ALA A 55 -22.03 7.06 30.46
C ALA A 55 -22.43 7.10 28.97
N TRP A 56 -23.43 7.92 28.62
CA TRP A 56 -23.83 8.12 27.23
C TRP A 56 -22.73 8.77 26.39
N LEU A 57 -22.01 9.77 26.92
CA LEU A 57 -20.88 10.38 26.21
C LEU A 57 -19.78 9.36 25.91
N VAL A 58 -19.49 8.46 26.86
CA VAL A 58 -18.52 7.37 26.66
C VAL A 58 -18.98 6.41 25.58
N ASP A 59 -20.26 6.03 25.56
CA ASP A 59 -20.83 5.15 24.53
C ASP A 59 -20.75 5.80 23.14
N VAL A 60 -21.17 7.06 23.02
CA VAL A 60 -21.06 7.85 21.77
C VAL A 60 -19.60 7.92 21.31
N ARG A 61 -18.66 8.18 22.21
CA ARG A 61 -17.23 8.23 21.89
C ARG A 61 -16.71 6.87 21.42
N ARG A 62 -17.11 5.78 22.07
CA ARG A 62 -16.73 4.42 21.69
C ARG A 62 -17.26 4.08 20.30
N GLN A 63 -18.52 4.35 20.01
CA GLN A 63 -19.12 4.12 18.70
C GLN A 63 -18.39 4.90 17.59
N MET A 64 -18.00 6.16 17.87
CA MET A 64 -17.20 6.96 16.93
C MET A 64 -15.81 6.37 16.67
N ILE A 65 -15.14 5.87 17.71
CA ILE A 65 -13.81 5.24 17.57
C ILE A 65 -13.92 3.94 16.77
N VAL A 66 -14.92 3.11 17.04
CA VAL A 66 -15.16 1.87 16.30
C VAL A 66 -15.39 2.16 14.81
N ARG A 67 -16.25 3.13 14.48
CA ARG A 67 -16.50 3.55 13.08
C ARG A 67 -15.28 4.13 12.36
N ARG A 68 -14.31 4.69 13.10
CA ARG A 68 -13.08 5.27 12.54
C ARG A 68 -11.94 4.28 12.37
N ARG A 69 -12.01 3.10 12.99
CA ARG A 69 -11.01 2.07 12.74
C ARG A 69 -11.21 1.59 11.29
N PRO A 70 -10.18 1.66 10.43
CA PRO A 70 -10.27 1.03 9.12
C PRO A 70 -10.47 -0.46 9.38
N ASP A 71 -11.61 -0.98 8.93
CA ASP A 71 -11.99 -2.35 9.19
C ASP A 71 -10.87 -3.31 8.80
N SER A 72 -10.61 -4.26 9.69
CA SER A 72 -9.76 -5.43 9.47
C SER A 72 -10.09 -6.20 8.18
N GLY A 73 -11.25 -5.93 7.56
CA GLY A 73 -11.67 -6.47 6.28
C GLY A 73 -10.79 -6.05 5.10
N TYR A 74 -10.33 -4.79 5.01
CA TYR A 74 -9.51 -4.35 3.87
C TYR A 74 -8.12 -5.00 3.89
N GLU A 75 -7.48 -5.01 5.06
CA GLU A 75 -6.19 -5.69 5.24
C GLU A 75 -6.33 -7.20 5.06
N ALA A 76 -7.43 -7.82 5.51
CA ALA A 76 -7.70 -9.23 5.23
C ALA A 76 -7.88 -9.51 3.73
N ILE A 77 -8.55 -8.63 2.98
CA ILE A 77 -8.70 -8.73 1.51
C ILE A 77 -7.33 -8.62 0.84
N LYS A 78 -6.50 -7.66 1.26
CA LYS A 78 -5.15 -7.46 0.75
C LYS A 78 -4.24 -8.67 1.03
N GLN A 79 -4.33 -9.25 2.22
CA GLN A 79 -3.59 -10.45 2.58
C GLN A 79 -4.02 -11.67 1.76
N ARG A 80 -5.33 -11.88 1.56
CA ARG A 80 -5.84 -12.95 0.66
C ARG A 80 -5.38 -12.74 -0.78
N ALA A 81 -5.41 -11.51 -1.28
CA ALA A 81 -4.91 -11.19 -2.61
C ALA A 81 -3.40 -11.49 -2.74
N ARG A 82 -2.61 -11.11 -1.74
CA ARG A 82 -1.18 -11.40 -1.69
C ARG A 82 -0.90 -12.91 -1.70
N ALA A 83 -1.63 -13.68 -0.88
CA ALA A 83 -1.49 -15.13 -0.81
C ALA A 83 -1.80 -15.81 -2.15
N ARG A 84 -2.89 -15.39 -2.82
CA ARG A 84 -3.24 -15.88 -4.17
C ARG A 84 -2.16 -15.56 -5.20
N ASN A 85 -1.62 -14.34 -5.21
CA ASN A 85 -0.57 -13.96 -6.16
C ASN A 85 0.73 -14.73 -5.92
N ILE A 86 1.06 -15.03 -4.65
CA ILE A 86 2.22 -15.89 -4.33
C ILE A 86 2.00 -17.29 -4.87
N ALA A 87 0.82 -17.88 -4.64
CA ALA A 87 0.49 -19.21 -5.14
C ALA A 87 0.57 -19.30 -6.67
N LEU A 88 -0.06 -18.34 -7.38
CA LEU A 88 0.00 -18.27 -8.85
C LEU A 88 1.43 -18.09 -9.37
N SER A 89 2.25 -17.29 -8.67
CA SER A 89 3.65 -17.05 -9.06
C SER A 89 4.54 -18.27 -8.83
N LEU A 90 4.23 -19.09 -7.82
CA LEU A 90 4.92 -20.36 -7.57
C LEU A 90 4.55 -21.40 -8.63
N GLU A 91 3.25 -21.53 -8.91
CA GLU A 91 2.73 -22.45 -9.91
C GLU A 91 3.29 -22.16 -11.31
N GLY A 92 3.44 -20.88 -11.68
CA GLY A 92 4.05 -20.50 -12.96
C GLY A 92 5.57 -20.65 -13.05
N ARG A 93 6.29 -20.99 -11.96
CA ARG A 93 7.74 -21.19 -11.98
C ARG A 93 8.15 -22.63 -12.21
N ASP A 94 7.25 -23.59 -12.03
CA ASP A 94 7.52 -25.02 -12.22
C ASP A 94 7.30 -25.44 -13.68
N ILE A 95 8.08 -24.83 -14.60
CA ILE A 95 8.07 -25.18 -16.02
C ILE A 95 9.21 -26.19 -16.28
N GLY A 96 9.09 -27.39 -15.73
CA GLY A 96 9.96 -28.54 -16.03
C GLY A 96 11.47 -28.35 -15.84
N GLU A 97 12.25 -29.39 -16.14
CA GLU A 97 13.72 -29.27 -16.20
C GLU A 97 14.13 -28.55 -17.49
N LEU A 98 14.98 -27.52 -17.37
CA LEU A 98 15.51 -26.81 -18.53
C LEU A 98 16.33 -27.78 -19.39
N PRO A 99 16.17 -27.76 -20.73
CA PRO A 99 16.97 -28.61 -21.61
C PRO A 99 18.46 -28.28 -21.48
N ALA A 100 19.29 -29.30 -21.66
CA ALA A 100 20.74 -29.15 -21.64
C ALA A 100 21.21 -28.09 -22.65
N VAL A 101 22.17 -27.26 -22.25
CA VAL A 101 22.70 -26.18 -23.08
C VAL A 101 23.44 -26.80 -24.28
N VAL A 102 22.88 -26.64 -25.49
CA VAL A 102 23.43 -27.21 -26.73
C VAL A 102 24.83 -26.67 -27.07
N ASN A 103 25.09 -25.39 -26.79
CA ASN A 103 26.40 -24.77 -27.03
C ASN A 103 26.76 -23.84 -25.86
N PRO A 104 27.68 -24.25 -24.97
CA PRO A 104 28.03 -23.48 -23.78
C PRO A 104 28.81 -22.20 -24.11
N GLU A 105 29.65 -22.21 -25.15
CA GLU A 105 30.43 -21.03 -25.55
C GLU A 105 29.51 -19.90 -26.06
N ARG A 106 28.51 -20.26 -26.87
CA ARG A 106 27.49 -19.30 -27.33
C ARG A 106 26.70 -18.72 -26.16
N LYS A 107 26.40 -19.53 -25.14
CA LYS A 107 25.70 -19.07 -23.92
C LYS A 107 26.57 -18.08 -23.13
N GLN A 108 27.84 -18.41 -22.88
CA GLN A 108 28.77 -17.54 -22.15
C GLN A 108 28.99 -16.21 -22.85
N ARG A 109 29.12 -16.22 -24.19
CA ARG A 109 29.25 -14.98 -24.96
C ARG A 109 27.99 -14.13 -24.89
N ALA A 110 26.82 -14.74 -25.06
CA ALA A 110 25.54 -14.05 -25.01
C ALA A 110 25.16 -13.50 -23.62
N GLU A 111 25.77 -14.03 -22.56
CA GLU A 111 25.59 -13.54 -21.18
C GLU A 111 26.22 -12.15 -20.97
N ARG A 112 27.30 -11.84 -21.71
CA ARG A 112 28.07 -10.59 -21.55
C ARG A 112 27.92 -9.62 -22.71
N ASP A 113 27.38 -10.07 -23.84
CA ASP A 113 27.16 -9.28 -25.05
C ASP A 113 25.69 -9.37 -25.46
N PHE A 114 24.93 -8.33 -25.10
CA PHE A 114 23.49 -8.26 -25.32
C PHE A 114 23.16 -8.12 -26.81
N ARG A 115 24.04 -7.47 -27.57
CA ARG A 115 23.87 -7.36 -29.02
C ARG A 115 23.99 -8.73 -29.68
N PHE A 116 25.02 -9.49 -29.32
CA PHE A 116 25.20 -10.86 -29.80
C PHE A 116 24.02 -11.75 -29.41
N PHE A 117 23.50 -11.61 -28.19
CA PHE A 117 22.28 -12.32 -27.76
C PHE A 117 21.10 -12.03 -28.69
N CYS A 118 20.81 -10.76 -28.98
CA CYS A 118 19.71 -10.36 -29.86
C CYS A 118 19.85 -10.93 -31.28
N GLU A 119 21.04 -10.82 -31.87
CA GLU A 119 21.30 -11.28 -33.24
C GLU A 119 21.26 -12.82 -33.37
N GLN A 120 21.77 -13.54 -32.36
CA GLN A 120 21.87 -15.01 -32.43
C GLN A 120 20.57 -15.73 -32.04
N TYR A 121 19.84 -15.25 -31.03
CA TYR A 121 18.63 -15.91 -30.56
C TYR A 121 17.35 -15.40 -31.23
N PHE A 122 17.36 -14.16 -31.73
CA PHE A 122 16.18 -13.53 -32.34
C PHE A 122 16.46 -12.91 -33.72
N PRO A 123 17.03 -13.68 -34.67
CA PRO A 123 17.43 -13.14 -35.98
C PRO A 123 16.25 -12.60 -36.80
N LEU A 124 15.04 -13.14 -36.62
CA LEU A 124 13.83 -12.69 -37.30
C LEU A 124 13.28 -11.36 -36.76
N THR A 125 13.62 -11.01 -35.52
CA THR A 125 13.19 -9.76 -34.89
C THR A 125 14.21 -8.64 -35.14
N PHE A 126 15.50 -8.95 -35.08
CA PHE A 126 16.60 -7.99 -35.27
C PHE A 126 17.22 -8.12 -36.65
N THR A 127 16.43 -7.85 -37.69
CA THR A 127 16.88 -7.92 -39.10
C THR A 127 17.53 -6.63 -39.59
N LEU A 128 17.30 -5.50 -38.92
CA LEU A 128 17.83 -4.19 -39.31
C LEU A 128 19.18 -3.90 -38.63
N PRO A 129 20.06 -3.13 -39.29
CA PRO A 129 21.33 -2.71 -38.70
C PRO A 129 21.12 -1.79 -37.48
N TRP A 130 22.02 -1.88 -36.52
CA TRP A 130 21.98 -1.07 -35.31
C TRP A 130 22.37 0.39 -35.59
N SER A 131 21.57 1.33 -35.08
CA SER A 131 21.90 2.74 -35.10
C SER A 131 22.83 3.11 -33.93
N ALA A 132 23.54 4.22 -34.04
CA ALA A 132 24.40 4.73 -32.97
C ALA A 132 23.64 4.98 -31.64
N ASP A 133 22.36 5.35 -31.73
CA ASP A 133 21.54 5.55 -30.53
C ASP A 133 21.08 4.22 -29.91
N HIS A 134 20.86 3.17 -30.71
CA HIS A 134 20.59 1.84 -30.17
C HIS A 134 21.80 1.28 -29.42
N LEU A 135 23.02 1.48 -29.94
CA LEU A 135 24.25 1.02 -29.27
C LEU A 135 24.44 1.66 -27.89
N LYS A 136 24.06 2.93 -27.72
CA LYS A 136 24.09 3.60 -26.40
C LYS A 136 23.13 2.96 -25.40
N VAL A 137 21.97 2.53 -25.87
CA VAL A 137 20.95 1.91 -25.01
C VAL A 137 21.33 0.49 -24.65
N ILE A 138 21.88 -0.27 -25.61
CA ILE A 138 22.46 -1.59 -25.35
C ILE A 138 23.51 -1.50 -24.25
N SER A 139 24.45 -0.56 -24.35
CA SER A 139 25.48 -0.37 -23.31
C SER A 139 24.89 -0.08 -21.93
N LYS A 140 23.84 0.75 -21.84
CA LYS A 140 23.15 1.02 -20.57
C LYS A 140 22.38 -0.19 -20.04
N ILE A 141 21.79 -1.00 -20.91
CA ILE A 141 21.12 -2.25 -20.53
C ILE A 141 22.14 -3.25 -20.00
N GLU A 142 23.27 -3.44 -20.70
CA GLU A 142 24.36 -4.31 -20.27
C GLU A 142 24.88 -3.90 -18.90
N GLN A 143 25.13 -2.61 -18.69
CA GLN A 143 25.54 -2.09 -17.39
C GLN A 143 24.48 -2.35 -16.29
N ALA A 144 23.20 -2.10 -16.60
CA ALA A 144 22.11 -2.32 -15.63
C ALA A 144 21.93 -3.80 -15.24
N VAL A 145 22.21 -4.73 -16.16
CA VAL A 145 22.06 -6.17 -15.94
C VAL A 145 23.28 -6.76 -15.24
N LEU A 146 24.49 -6.39 -15.66
CA LEU A 146 25.73 -6.98 -15.13
C LEU A 146 26.18 -6.35 -13.81
N GLU A 147 26.13 -5.02 -13.72
CA GLU A 147 26.65 -4.28 -12.58
C GLU A 147 25.52 -3.77 -11.66
N GLY A 148 24.29 -3.71 -12.19
CA GLY A 148 23.15 -3.09 -11.53
C GLY A 148 23.10 -1.59 -11.80
N GLY A 149 21.88 -1.05 -11.92
CA GLY A 149 21.67 0.38 -12.13
C GLY A 149 20.25 0.69 -12.61
N LEU A 150 19.78 1.90 -12.32
CA LEU A 150 18.52 2.42 -12.84
C LEU A 150 18.84 3.56 -13.80
N PHE A 151 18.60 3.33 -15.09
CA PHE A 151 18.82 4.32 -16.13
C PHE A 151 17.50 4.77 -16.74
N ALA A 152 17.27 6.08 -16.77
CA ALA A 152 16.22 6.67 -17.59
C ALA A 152 16.84 7.09 -18.93
N VAL A 153 16.35 6.53 -20.04
CA VAL A 153 16.83 6.85 -21.39
C VAL A 153 15.65 7.29 -22.23
N ALA A 154 15.69 8.54 -22.70
CA ALA A 154 14.78 9.04 -23.71
C ALA A 154 15.50 8.99 -25.06
N ILE A 155 14.94 8.28 -26.03
CA ILE A 155 15.40 8.28 -27.42
C ILE A 155 14.35 9.04 -28.24
N GLY A 156 14.80 9.97 -29.09
CA GLY A 156 13.94 10.56 -30.11
C GLY A 156 13.73 9.58 -31.27
N ILE A 157 12.48 9.35 -31.67
CA ILE A 157 12.14 8.46 -32.79
C ILE A 157 12.52 9.11 -34.12
N ARG A 158 13.73 8.81 -34.62
CA ARG A 158 14.10 9.03 -36.03
C ARG A 158 14.27 7.67 -36.72
N GLY A 159 13.18 7.17 -37.30
CA GLY A 159 13.15 5.93 -38.08
C GLY A 159 12.23 4.86 -37.48
N ARG A 160 11.53 4.12 -38.36
CA ARG A 160 10.65 3.01 -38.01
C ARG A 160 11.51 1.81 -37.57
N SER A 161 11.76 1.69 -36.28
CA SER A 161 12.35 0.46 -35.71
C SER A 161 11.29 -0.64 -35.58
N PRO A 162 11.60 -1.92 -35.87
CA PRO A 162 10.81 -3.04 -35.36
C PRO A 162 10.86 -2.96 -33.84
N GLY A 163 9.69 -3.09 -33.21
CA GLY A 163 9.46 -2.71 -31.82
C GLY A 163 10.54 -3.19 -30.85
N CYS A 164 11.32 -2.24 -30.31
CA CYS A 164 12.06 -2.43 -29.07
C CYS A 164 11.07 -2.51 -27.90
N ASN A 165 10.28 -3.57 -27.84
CA ASN A 165 9.58 -4.01 -26.63
C ASN A 165 10.52 -4.92 -25.82
N ALA A 166 11.77 -4.50 -25.62
CA ALA A 166 12.67 -5.16 -24.68
C ALA A 166 12.37 -4.62 -23.27
N ARG A 167 11.26 -5.07 -22.69
CA ARG A 167 11.07 -4.97 -21.24
C ARG A 167 12.04 -5.98 -20.62
N VAL A 168 13.24 -5.51 -20.26
CA VAL A 168 14.20 -6.28 -19.46
C VAL A 168 13.58 -6.45 -18.07
N GLN A 169 12.77 -7.50 -17.90
CA GLN A 169 12.46 -8.01 -16.58
C GLN A 169 13.77 -8.55 -16.03
N ARG A 170 14.21 -8.02 -14.89
CA ARG A 170 15.33 -8.56 -14.12
C ARG A 170 15.16 -10.07 -14.06
N PRO A 171 16.12 -10.90 -14.51
CA PRO A 171 16.18 -12.25 -14.01
C PRO A 171 16.26 -12.12 -12.49
N LEU A 172 15.27 -12.69 -11.79
CA LEU A 172 15.31 -12.82 -10.34
C LEU A 172 16.67 -13.44 -10.02
N ALA A 173 17.48 -12.71 -9.26
CA ALA A 173 18.76 -13.19 -8.77
C ALA A 173 18.56 -14.61 -8.23
N ALA A 174 19.22 -15.58 -8.86
CA ALA A 174 19.33 -16.91 -8.29
C ALA A 174 19.91 -16.74 -6.88
N PRO A 175 19.28 -17.28 -5.83
CA PRO A 175 19.89 -17.26 -4.51
C PRO A 175 21.23 -17.98 -4.63
N SER A 176 22.30 -17.26 -4.35
CA SER A 176 23.63 -17.83 -4.19
C SER A 176 23.51 -18.97 -3.18
N ALA A 177 23.81 -20.18 -3.65
CA ALA A 177 24.07 -21.31 -2.80
C ALA A 177 25.19 -20.90 -1.84
N ARG A 178 24.82 -20.57 -0.60
CA ARG A 178 25.77 -20.53 0.50
C ARG A 178 26.25 -21.96 0.68
N CYS A 179 27.55 -22.18 0.44
CA CYS A 179 28.27 -23.32 0.97
C CYS A 179 27.92 -23.46 2.45
N CYS A 180 27.33 -24.60 2.80
CA CYS A 180 27.46 -25.14 4.14
C CYS A 180 28.88 -25.69 4.27
N CYS A 181 29.69 -25.00 5.07
CA CYS A 181 30.64 -25.62 5.99
C CYS A 181 30.20 -25.18 7.39
#